data_AF-A0A2R3MXR0-F1
#
_entry.id   AF-A0A2R3MXR0-F1
#
_cell.length_a   1.000
_cell.length_b   1.000
_cell.length_c   1.000
_cell.angle_alpha   90.00
_cell.angle_beta   90.00
_cell.angle_gamma   90.00
#
_symmetry.space_group_name_H-M   'P 1'
#
loop_
_entity.id
_entity.type
_entity.pdbx_description
1 polymer ?
#
loop_
_entity_poly.entity_id
_entity_poly.type
_entity_poly.pdbx_seq_one_letter_code
_entity_poly.pdbx_strand_id
1 'polypeptide(L)'
;MSKTIDFSRSVYELVTEYPELVDIMAELGFTEIKKPAMLHSVGKLMTIPKGAKIKNIPMEKVLMALIQHGFTLSGEMPATAMDEVPETVAAVAAEEAPVSRTEQLKAYLRRLGAGESLESVRADFVENFQDVEASEIMQAEQELMREGTPLAEVQKLCDIHSALFHGATREEKIANAEKEVMASVRRAKELAAQKDYGNKNERAAVLAAIPGHPLHTLTRENAVLSGWLTEAKAKLDAHEELGELFARIRELSVHYAKKGDLLYPLLKVKYEISGPSNVMWTVDDEIRDELAELSKLDAHTPAWEERLRAVLQRAEEMIYKENNILFPICSVNFSETEWHGIYRDSLDYADCLGVKAEVWPEAATPAAAAPASEGEIVMPGGHMTLEQLTALLNTIPLEISFVDADNYNRFFNEGPKVFKRPGMAIDRDVFSCHPPKIEPMVRSIIDDFRNDRRDSVPVWMQKNGRIFLVTYMAVRDKTRKYLGTVEIVQDMEFAKEHFAH
;
A
#
# COMPACT_ATOMS: atom_id res chain seq x y z
N MET A 1 27.79 -43.58 9.23
CA MET A 1 27.65 -42.14 8.93
C MET A 1 26.18 -41.79 9.09
N SER A 2 25.85 -40.78 9.89
CA SER A 2 24.45 -40.33 10.07
C SER A 2 23.96 -39.66 8.80
N LYS A 3 22.95 -40.27 8.13
CA LYS A 3 22.35 -39.70 6.93
C LYS A 3 21.53 -38.49 7.34
N THR A 4 21.98 -37.29 7.00
CA THR A 4 21.35 -36.06 7.48
C THR A 4 20.69 -35.32 6.32
N ILE A 5 19.40 -35.04 6.45
CA ILE A 5 18.65 -34.21 5.50
C ILE A 5 18.62 -32.77 6.03
N ASP A 6 19.10 -31.83 5.22
CA ASP A 6 18.98 -30.40 5.45
C ASP A 6 17.89 -29.83 4.56
N PHE A 7 16.81 -29.32 5.18
CA PHE A 7 15.62 -28.84 4.47
C PHE A 7 15.82 -27.52 3.71
N SER A 8 16.94 -26.83 3.92
CA SER A 8 17.34 -25.67 3.13
C SER A 8 17.91 -26.05 1.76
N ARG A 9 18.37 -27.30 1.59
CA ARG A 9 19.00 -27.79 0.35
C ARG A 9 17.99 -28.20 -0.71
N SER A 10 18.43 -28.13 -1.96
CA SER A 10 17.58 -28.49 -3.10
C SER A 10 17.31 -30.00 -3.14
N VAL A 11 16.13 -30.38 -3.64
CA VAL A 11 15.75 -31.80 -3.82
C VAL A 11 16.76 -32.52 -4.72
N TYR A 12 17.30 -31.82 -5.73
CA TYR A 12 18.34 -32.35 -6.61
C TYR A 12 19.62 -32.73 -5.85
N GLU A 13 20.11 -31.86 -4.98
CA GLU A 13 21.31 -32.12 -4.19
C GLU A 13 21.11 -33.29 -3.22
N LEU A 14 19.97 -33.31 -2.52
CA LEU A 14 19.66 -34.35 -1.53
C LEU A 14 19.49 -35.73 -2.17
N VAL A 15 18.85 -35.82 -3.34
CA VAL A 15 18.70 -37.06 -4.10
C VAL A 15 20.03 -37.53 -4.72
N THR A 16 20.88 -36.59 -5.14
CA THR A 16 22.21 -36.93 -5.66
C THR A 16 23.09 -37.54 -4.57
N GLU A 17 22.97 -37.05 -3.34
CA GLU A 17 23.69 -37.55 -2.16
C GLU A 17 23.06 -38.83 -1.59
N TYR A 18 21.73 -38.94 -1.60
CA TYR A 18 20.95 -40.06 -1.09
C TYR A 18 19.98 -40.58 -2.17
N PRO A 19 20.42 -41.43 -3.10
CA PRO A 19 19.58 -41.91 -4.21
C PRO A 19 18.29 -42.62 -3.78
N GLU A 20 18.28 -43.26 -2.61
CA GLU A 20 17.09 -43.89 -2.03
C GLU A 20 15.96 -42.91 -1.71
N LEU A 21 16.26 -41.61 -1.59
CA LEU A 21 15.29 -40.55 -1.33
C LEU A 21 14.29 -40.41 -2.49
N VAL A 22 14.68 -40.79 -3.71
CA VAL A 22 13.79 -40.75 -4.89
C VAL A 22 12.57 -41.63 -4.70
N ASP A 23 12.76 -42.85 -4.22
CA ASP A 23 11.67 -43.82 -4.06
C ASP A 23 10.81 -43.46 -2.86
N ILE A 24 11.43 -43.07 -1.74
CA ILE A 24 10.72 -42.62 -0.52
C ILE A 24 9.83 -41.41 -0.84
N MET A 25 10.36 -40.41 -1.54
CA MET A 25 9.59 -39.23 -1.92
C MET A 25 8.50 -39.56 -2.96
N ALA A 26 8.76 -40.46 -3.90
CA ALA A 26 7.74 -40.87 -4.87
C ALA A 26 6.56 -41.59 -4.20
N GLU A 27 6.80 -42.43 -3.20
CA GLU A 27 5.76 -43.11 -2.41
C GLU A 27 4.90 -42.12 -1.61
N LEU A 28 5.49 -41.01 -1.16
CA LEU A 28 4.78 -39.92 -0.49
C LEU A 28 3.96 -39.02 -1.42
N GLY A 29 4.02 -39.23 -2.74
CA GLY A 29 3.25 -38.48 -3.74
C GLY A 29 4.06 -37.54 -4.62
N PHE A 30 5.39 -37.49 -4.48
CA PHE A 30 6.28 -36.69 -5.33
C PHE A 30 6.68 -37.42 -6.61
N THR A 31 5.70 -37.93 -7.35
CA THR A 31 5.93 -38.80 -8.52
C THR A 31 6.80 -38.18 -9.63
N GLU A 32 6.82 -36.84 -9.73
CA GLU A 32 7.63 -36.09 -10.69
C GLU A 32 9.15 -36.20 -10.44
N ILE A 33 9.57 -36.59 -9.23
CA ILE A 33 10.98 -36.75 -8.86
C ILE A 33 11.67 -37.88 -9.65
N LYS A 34 10.89 -38.84 -10.16
CA LYS A 34 11.39 -39.96 -11.00
C LYS A 34 11.68 -39.55 -12.44
N LYS A 35 11.26 -38.36 -12.88
CA LYS A 35 11.50 -37.86 -14.25
C LYS A 35 12.82 -37.08 -14.29
N PRO A 36 13.86 -37.54 -15.00
CA PRO A 36 15.18 -36.89 -15.00
C PRO A 36 15.12 -35.41 -15.42
N ALA A 37 14.32 -35.07 -16.43
CA ALA A 37 14.17 -33.69 -16.89
C ALA A 37 13.62 -32.75 -15.80
N MET A 38 12.68 -33.21 -14.97
CA MET A 38 12.08 -32.43 -13.87
C MET A 38 13.05 -32.30 -12.68
N LEU A 39 13.77 -33.39 -12.36
CA LEU A 39 14.76 -33.40 -11.30
C LEU A 39 15.94 -32.46 -11.62
N HIS A 40 16.44 -32.48 -12.85
CA HIS A 40 17.57 -31.63 -13.29
C HIS A 40 17.21 -30.16 -13.55
N SER A 41 15.92 -29.80 -13.59
CA SER A 41 15.43 -28.42 -13.78
C SER A 41 14.78 -27.88 -12.51
N VAL A 42 13.54 -28.27 -12.24
CA VAL A 42 12.75 -27.82 -11.08
C VAL A 42 13.35 -28.32 -9.77
N GLY A 43 13.91 -29.54 -9.75
CA GLY A 43 14.53 -30.11 -8.56
C GLY A 43 15.74 -29.34 -8.03
N LYS A 44 16.43 -28.56 -8.87
CA LYS A 44 17.54 -27.69 -8.46
C LYS A 44 17.08 -26.42 -7.73
N LEU A 45 15.85 -25.98 -7.98
CA LEU A 45 15.26 -24.75 -7.42
C LEU A 45 14.26 -25.04 -6.29
N MET A 46 13.85 -26.31 -6.14
CA MET A 46 12.83 -26.75 -5.19
C MET A 46 13.46 -27.40 -3.96
N THR A 47 12.98 -27.06 -2.77
CA THR A 47 13.30 -27.76 -1.51
C THR A 47 12.16 -28.70 -1.11
N ILE A 48 12.42 -29.68 -0.24
CA ILE A 48 11.39 -30.63 0.24
C ILE A 48 10.18 -29.88 0.87
N PRO A 49 10.37 -28.85 1.73
CA PRO A 49 9.24 -28.08 2.28
C PRO A 49 8.39 -27.37 1.24
N LYS A 50 9.03 -26.73 0.26
CA LYS A 50 8.32 -26.02 -0.83
C LYS A 50 7.56 -27.00 -1.72
N GLY A 51 8.17 -28.15 -2.04
CA GLY A 51 7.53 -29.19 -2.81
C GLY A 51 6.29 -29.78 -2.11
N ALA A 52 6.39 -30.05 -0.80
CA ALA A 52 5.29 -30.59 -0.01
C ALA A 52 4.10 -29.63 0.03
N LYS A 53 4.35 -28.33 0.20
CA LYS A 53 3.33 -27.28 0.15
C LYS A 53 2.61 -27.22 -1.21
N ILE A 54 3.37 -27.30 -2.32
CA ILE A 54 2.79 -27.26 -3.68
C ILE A 54 1.96 -28.51 -3.98
N LYS A 55 2.38 -29.67 -3.48
CA LYS A 55 1.66 -30.95 -3.69
C LYS A 55 0.59 -31.22 -2.65
N ASN A 56 0.37 -30.31 -1.70
CA ASN A 56 -0.55 -30.46 -0.57
C ASN A 56 -0.28 -31.75 0.25
N ILE A 57 0.99 -32.09 0.45
CA ILE A 57 1.45 -33.24 1.24
C ILE A 57 1.80 -32.74 2.64
N PRO A 58 1.15 -33.23 3.72
CA PRO A 58 1.47 -32.83 5.09
C PRO A 58 2.93 -33.10 5.44
N MET A 59 3.61 -32.11 6.01
CA MET A 59 5.04 -32.21 6.34
C MET A 59 5.32 -33.35 7.32
N GLU A 60 4.42 -33.57 8.29
CA GLU A 60 4.52 -34.66 9.26
C GLU A 60 4.72 -36.03 8.59
N LYS A 61 3.97 -36.33 7.52
CA LYS A 61 4.11 -37.59 6.78
C LYS A 61 5.49 -37.73 6.14
N VAL A 62 6.04 -36.63 5.64
CA VAL A 62 7.39 -36.58 5.06
C VAL A 62 8.45 -36.80 6.15
N LEU A 63 8.31 -36.14 7.30
CA LEU A 63 9.21 -36.28 8.44
C LEU A 63 9.21 -37.72 8.99
N MET A 64 8.02 -38.28 9.21
CA MET A 64 7.86 -39.65 9.70
C MET A 64 8.50 -40.68 8.76
N ALA A 65 8.29 -40.55 7.45
CA ALA A 65 8.89 -41.44 6.47
C ALA A 65 10.42 -41.32 6.46
N LEU A 66 10.97 -40.10 6.47
CA LEU A 66 12.42 -39.90 6.49
C LEU A 66 13.06 -40.48 7.76
N ILE A 67 12.45 -40.27 8.93
CA ILE A 67 12.93 -40.84 10.20
C ILE A 67 12.82 -42.38 10.18
N GLN A 68 11.72 -42.95 9.68
CA GLN A 68 11.54 -44.40 9.56
C GLN A 68 12.59 -45.04 8.64
N HIS A 69 13.04 -44.32 7.61
CA HIS A 69 14.12 -44.74 6.72
C HIS A 69 15.53 -44.38 7.22
N GLY A 70 15.65 -43.89 8.47
CA GLY A 70 16.93 -43.71 9.17
C GLY A 70 17.65 -42.39 8.89
N PHE A 71 16.94 -41.35 8.44
CA PHE A 71 17.50 -40.01 8.26
C PHE A 71 17.38 -39.17 9.55
N THR A 72 18.44 -38.41 9.85
CA THR A 72 18.46 -37.33 10.85
C THR A 72 18.15 -36.00 10.17
N LEU A 73 17.47 -35.09 10.86
CA LEU A 73 16.94 -33.86 10.26
C LEU A 73 17.71 -32.63 10.76
N SER A 74 17.97 -31.65 9.86
CA SER A 74 18.66 -30.40 10.16
C SER A 74 18.15 -29.24 9.27
N GLY A 75 18.42 -27.98 9.64
CA GLY A 75 18.02 -26.77 8.89
C GLY A 75 16.83 -26.01 9.51
N GLU A 76 16.56 -24.79 9.00
CA GLU A 76 15.41 -23.97 9.45
C GLU A 76 14.08 -24.63 9.04
N MET A 77 13.36 -25.13 10.04
CA MET A 77 12.01 -25.66 9.89
C MET A 77 11.02 -24.48 9.71
N PRO A 78 10.12 -24.50 8.72
CA PRO A 78 9.02 -23.53 8.69
C PRO A 78 8.17 -23.67 9.96
N ALA A 79 7.72 -22.54 10.52
CA ALA A 79 7.07 -22.41 11.84
C ALA A 79 5.70 -23.13 12.02
N THR A 80 5.41 -24.16 11.22
CA THR A 80 4.18 -24.96 11.22
C THR A 80 4.45 -26.44 11.53
N ALA A 81 5.42 -26.74 12.40
CA ALA A 81 5.80 -28.11 12.74
C ALA A 81 5.95 -28.36 14.25
N MET A 82 5.15 -27.67 15.06
CA MET A 82 4.94 -27.99 16.49
C MET A 82 3.48 -27.74 16.84
N ASP A 83 2.58 -28.56 16.31
CA ASP A 83 1.32 -28.92 16.96
C ASP A 83 0.96 -30.31 16.42
N GLU A 84 0.53 -31.20 17.30
CA GLU A 84 0.26 -32.64 17.12
C GLU A 84 1.44 -33.59 17.40
N VAL A 85 1.59 -33.94 18.69
CA VAL A 85 2.12 -35.25 19.12
C VAL A 85 0.93 -36.05 19.65
N PRO A 86 0.62 -37.26 19.14
CA PRO A 86 -0.42 -38.10 19.71
C PRO A 86 0.15 -39.07 20.76
N GLU A 87 -0.35 -38.98 21.99
CA GLU A 87 -0.28 -40.09 22.97
C GLU A 87 -1.44 -41.06 22.73
N THR A 88 -1.13 -42.30 22.34
CA THR A 88 -2.00 -43.48 22.51
C THR A 88 -1.54 -44.19 23.80
N VAL A 89 -2.33 -44.76 24.72
CA VAL A 89 -3.57 -45.55 24.64
C VAL A 89 -4.14 -45.65 26.06
N ALA A 90 -5.43 -45.40 26.28
CA ALA A 90 -6.22 -46.08 27.31
C ALA A 90 -7.71 -45.88 27.04
N ALA A 91 -8.42 -47.00 26.95
CA ALA A 91 -9.83 -47.10 26.65
C ALA A 91 -10.73 -46.71 27.83
N VAL A 92 -12.01 -46.57 27.47
CA VAL A 92 -13.26 -46.71 28.27
C VAL A 92 -13.97 -45.40 28.67
N ALA A 93 -15.20 -45.30 28.13
CA ALA A 93 -16.33 -44.42 28.49
C ALA A 93 -16.19 -42.92 28.18
N ALA A 94 -16.71 -42.51 27.01
CA ALA A 94 -16.98 -41.11 26.69
C ALA A 94 -18.44 -40.77 27.00
N GLU A 95 -18.66 -40.10 28.12
CA GLU A 95 -19.63 -39.00 28.21
C GLU A 95 -19.08 -37.81 27.39
N GLU A 96 -19.98 -37.03 26.80
CA GLU A 96 -19.71 -35.93 25.87
C GLU A 96 -18.79 -34.85 26.49
N ALA A 97 -17.67 -34.56 25.82
CA ALA A 97 -16.82 -33.40 26.09
C ALA A 97 -17.09 -32.29 25.04
N PRO A 98 -16.96 -31.01 25.42
CA PRO A 98 -17.42 -29.89 24.58
C PRO A 98 -16.55 -29.73 23.34
N VAL A 99 -17.20 -29.62 22.18
CA VAL A 99 -16.57 -29.36 20.87
C VAL A 99 -15.87 -27.99 20.93
N SER A 100 -14.62 -27.92 20.44
CA SER A 100 -13.87 -26.67 20.29
C SER A 100 -14.68 -25.62 19.50
N ARG A 101 -14.73 -24.38 19.99
CA ARG A 101 -15.48 -23.27 19.36
C ARG A 101 -15.04 -22.99 17.93
N THR A 102 -13.76 -23.20 17.62
CA THR A 102 -13.21 -23.08 16.26
C THR A 102 -13.82 -24.11 15.31
N GLU A 103 -14.09 -25.34 15.79
CA GLU A 103 -14.76 -26.37 14.99
C GLU A 103 -16.24 -26.06 14.76
N GLN A 104 -16.90 -25.38 15.70
CA GLN A 104 -18.29 -24.92 15.52
C GLN A 104 -18.39 -23.81 14.46
N LEU A 105 -17.43 -22.86 14.44
CA LEU A 105 -17.35 -21.83 13.40
C LEU A 105 -17.09 -22.43 12.01
N LYS A 106 -16.20 -23.42 11.92
CA LYS A 106 -15.96 -24.21 10.70
C LYS A 106 -17.22 -24.96 10.25
N ALA A 107 -18.04 -25.44 11.17
CA ALA A 107 -19.30 -26.10 10.83
C ALA A 107 -20.32 -25.13 10.21
N TYR A 108 -20.44 -23.90 10.72
CA TYR A 108 -21.31 -22.87 10.13
C TYR A 108 -20.85 -22.45 8.73
N LEU A 109 -19.55 -22.29 8.51
CA LEU A 109 -18.98 -22.04 7.19
C LEU A 109 -19.34 -23.13 6.17
N ARG A 110 -19.21 -24.40 6.57
CA ARG A 110 -19.56 -25.53 5.70
C ARG A 110 -21.05 -25.54 5.35
N ARG A 111 -21.92 -25.20 6.31
CA ARG A 111 -23.38 -25.08 6.10
C ARG A 111 -23.74 -23.99 5.08
N LEU A 112 -23.09 -22.83 5.17
CA LEU A 112 -23.28 -21.73 4.20
C LEU A 112 -22.71 -22.06 2.83
N GLY A 113 -21.55 -22.72 2.79
CA GLY A 113 -20.94 -23.22 1.55
C GLY A 113 -21.81 -24.26 0.86
N ALA A 114 -22.59 -25.03 1.61
CA ALA A 114 -23.57 -26.00 1.10
C ALA A 114 -24.90 -25.36 0.64
N GLY A 115 -25.06 -24.04 0.76
CA GLY A 115 -26.24 -23.31 0.26
C GLY A 115 -27.38 -23.14 1.27
N GLU A 116 -27.13 -23.37 2.56
CA GLU A 116 -28.11 -23.07 3.62
C GLU A 116 -28.36 -21.56 3.72
N SER A 117 -29.60 -21.15 4.03
CA SER A 117 -29.94 -19.73 4.14
C SER A 117 -29.24 -19.08 5.34
N LEU A 118 -28.77 -17.85 5.12
CA LEU A 118 -28.08 -17.03 6.12
C LEU A 118 -28.92 -16.89 7.41
N GLU A 119 -30.24 -16.80 7.28
CA GLU A 119 -31.19 -16.64 8.38
C GLU A 119 -31.27 -17.87 9.30
N SER A 120 -31.17 -19.08 8.73
CA SER A 120 -31.16 -20.35 9.48
C SER A 120 -29.86 -20.51 10.27
N VAL A 121 -28.73 -20.30 9.59
CA VAL A 121 -27.39 -20.38 10.20
C VAL A 121 -27.21 -19.31 11.29
N ARG A 122 -27.81 -18.13 11.11
CA ARG A 122 -27.80 -17.05 12.10
C ARG A 122 -28.51 -17.43 13.40
N ALA A 123 -29.67 -18.09 13.34
CA ALA A 123 -30.42 -18.46 14.54
C ALA A 123 -29.60 -19.40 15.44
N ASP A 124 -28.99 -20.43 14.85
CA ASP A 124 -28.14 -21.38 15.57
C ASP A 124 -26.84 -20.74 16.06
N PHE A 125 -26.27 -19.81 15.28
CA PHE A 125 -25.08 -19.07 15.67
C PHE A 125 -25.34 -18.19 16.91
N VAL A 126 -26.47 -17.46 16.94
CA VAL A 126 -26.86 -16.62 18.09
C VAL A 126 -27.06 -17.46 19.35
N GLU A 127 -27.69 -18.63 19.25
CA GLU A 127 -27.93 -19.51 20.40
C GLU A 127 -26.64 -20.05 21.01
N ASN A 128 -25.60 -20.29 20.20
CA ASN A 128 -24.35 -20.89 20.64
C ASN A 128 -23.20 -19.88 20.91
N PHE A 129 -23.31 -18.64 20.42
CA PHE A 129 -22.25 -17.62 20.48
C PHE A 129 -22.72 -16.27 21.05
N GLN A 130 -23.87 -16.21 21.75
CA GLN A 130 -24.40 -14.98 22.37
C GLN A 130 -23.42 -14.29 23.33
N ASP A 131 -22.50 -15.06 23.93
CA ASP A 131 -21.57 -14.59 24.96
C ASP A 131 -20.15 -14.32 24.42
N VAL A 132 -19.95 -14.43 23.10
CA VAL A 132 -18.61 -14.42 22.48
C VAL A 132 -18.22 -13.01 22.02
N GLU A 133 -17.06 -12.54 22.49
CA GLU A 133 -16.54 -11.23 22.10
C GLU A 133 -16.07 -11.22 20.64
N ALA A 134 -16.28 -10.11 19.93
CA ALA A 134 -15.89 -9.94 18.52
C ALA A 134 -14.41 -10.27 18.25
N SER A 135 -13.53 -10.09 19.24
CA SER A 135 -12.11 -10.45 19.15
C SER A 135 -11.84 -11.94 19.01
N GLU A 136 -12.69 -12.80 19.59
CA GLU A 136 -12.54 -14.26 19.48
C GLU A 136 -12.95 -14.74 18.08
N ILE A 137 -13.95 -14.08 17.48
CA ILE A 137 -14.40 -14.36 16.10
C ILE A 137 -13.34 -13.91 15.10
N MET A 138 -12.76 -12.72 15.30
CA MET A 138 -11.67 -12.23 14.45
C MET A 138 -10.41 -13.09 14.56
N GLN A 139 -10.09 -13.63 15.75
CA GLN A 139 -8.99 -14.57 15.91
C GLN A 139 -9.25 -15.87 15.13
N ALA A 140 -10.47 -16.41 15.21
CA ALA A 140 -10.86 -17.58 14.43
C ALA A 140 -10.82 -17.31 12.91
N GLU A 141 -11.21 -16.12 12.44
CA GLU A 141 -11.13 -15.72 11.02
C GLU A 141 -9.68 -15.57 10.53
N GLN A 142 -8.81 -14.97 11.34
CA GLN A 142 -7.38 -14.87 11.06
C GLN A 142 -6.72 -16.26 11.03
N GLU A 143 -7.13 -17.14 11.93
CA GLU A 143 -6.70 -18.53 11.95
C GLU A 143 -7.17 -19.28 10.69
N LEU A 144 -8.43 -19.10 10.28
CA LEU A 144 -8.97 -19.67 9.03
C LEU A 144 -8.26 -19.16 7.77
N MET A 145 -7.89 -17.87 7.72
CA MET A 145 -7.07 -17.32 6.64
C MET A 145 -5.66 -17.91 6.64
N ARG A 146 -5.08 -18.12 7.83
CA ARG A 146 -3.75 -18.74 7.99
C ARG A 146 -3.76 -20.22 7.61
N GLU A 147 -4.88 -20.91 7.82
CA GLU A 147 -5.17 -22.28 7.38
C GLU A 147 -5.47 -22.38 5.87
N GLY A 148 -5.56 -21.25 5.16
CA GLY A 148 -5.71 -21.21 3.70
C GLY A 148 -7.16 -21.18 3.20
N THR A 149 -8.12 -20.83 4.06
CA THR A 149 -9.51 -20.61 3.66
C THR A 149 -9.58 -19.38 2.74
N PRO A 150 -10.22 -19.46 1.56
CA PRO A 150 -10.29 -18.35 0.62
C PRO A 150 -10.91 -17.09 1.25
N LEU A 151 -10.35 -15.92 0.93
CA LEU A 151 -10.81 -14.62 1.47
C LEU A 151 -12.33 -14.41 1.29
N ALA A 152 -12.89 -14.88 0.17
CA ALA A 152 -14.33 -14.78 -0.12
C ALA A 152 -15.21 -15.64 0.81
N GLU A 153 -14.67 -16.70 1.42
CA GLU A 153 -15.38 -17.54 2.38
C GLU A 153 -15.25 -16.99 3.80
N VAL A 154 -14.07 -16.45 4.15
CA VAL A 154 -13.86 -15.74 5.42
C VAL A 154 -14.68 -14.44 5.46
N GLN A 155 -14.86 -13.75 4.34
CA GLN A 155 -15.76 -12.59 4.23
C GLN A 155 -17.23 -12.93 4.52
N LYS A 156 -17.68 -14.17 4.29
CA LYS A 156 -19.05 -14.58 4.67
C LYS A 156 -19.22 -14.75 6.17
N LEU A 157 -18.16 -15.08 6.91
CA LEU A 157 -18.16 -15.00 8.37
C LEU A 157 -18.23 -13.53 8.82
N CYS A 158 -17.53 -12.63 8.12
CA CYS A 158 -17.69 -11.19 8.34
C CYS A 158 -19.13 -10.73 8.14
N ASP A 159 -19.83 -11.21 7.12
CA ASP A 159 -21.23 -10.88 6.88
C ASP A 159 -22.16 -11.41 7.99
N ILE A 160 -21.82 -12.56 8.60
CA ILE A 160 -22.61 -13.19 9.67
C ILE A 160 -22.34 -12.54 11.02
N HIS A 161 -21.09 -12.29 11.39
CA HIS A 161 -20.80 -11.52 12.59
C HIS A 161 -21.31 -10.09 12.43
N SER A 162 -21.25 -9.53 11.21
CA SER A 162 -21.86 -8.24 10.92
C SER A 162 -23.36 -8.36 11.11
N ALA A 163 -24.07 -9.34 10.57
CA ALA A 163 -25.49 -9.54 10.83
C ALA A 163 -25.85 -9.86 12.30
N LEU A 164 -24.91 -10.41 13.09
CA LEU A 164 -25.05 -10.64 14.54
C LEU A 164 -24.98 -9.33 15.33
N PHE A 165 -24.09 -8.43 14.89
CA PHE A 165 -23.81 -7.13 15.50
C PHE A 165 -24.43 -5.96 14.73
N HIS A 166 -25.22 -6.20 13.67
CA HIS A 166 -25.88 -5.19 12.86
C HIS A 166 -27.37 -5.25 13.08
N GLY A 167 -27.74 -4.48 14.09
CA GLY A 167 -29.03 -3.86 14.30
C GLY A 167 -28.93 -3.12 15.62
N ALA A 168 -28.52 -1.86 15.71
CA ALA A 168 -28.40 -0.82 14.71
C ALA A 168 -27.65 0.36 15.36
N THR A 169 -26.69 0.98 14.65
CA THR A 169 -26.39 2.45 14.58
C THR A 169 -24.90 2.74 14.28
N ARG A 170 -24.60 4.00 13.91
CA ARG A 170 -23.25 4.53 13.63
C ARG A 170 -22.33 4.42 14.86
N GLU A 171 -22.90 4.50 16.07
CA GLU A 171 -22.19 4.37 17.35
C GLU A 171 -21.54 2.99 17.57
N GLU A 172 -22.15 1.90 17.09
CA GLU A 172 -21.62 0.54 17.28
C GLU A 172 -20.38 0.26 16.42
N LYS A 173 -20.29 0.86 15.23
CA LYS A 173 -19.09 0.81 14.38
C LYS A 173 -17.92 1.55 15.01
N ILE A 174 -18.22 2.67 15.68
CA ILE A 174 -17.23 3.46 16.42
C ILE A 174 -16.73 2.67 17.64
N ALA A 175 -17.63 2.06 18.41
CA ALA A 175 -17.27 1.25 19.57
C ALA A 175 -16.41 0.02 19.20
N ASN A 176 -16.71 -0.66 18.09
CA ASN A 176 -15.89 -1.77 17.61
C ASN A 176 -14.52 -1.33 17.09
N ALA A 177 -14.45 -0.22 16.36
CA ALA A 177 -13.19 0.40 15.96
C ALA A 177 -12.34 0.78 17.18
N GLU A 178 -12.96 1.30 18.23
CA GLU A 178 -12.28 1.65 19.49
C GLU A 178 -11.83 0.42 20.28
N LYS A 179 -12.62 -0.66 20.29
CA LYS A 179 -12.26 -1.92 20.92
C LYS A 179 -11.09 -2.59 20.19
N GLU A 180 -11.07 -2.56 18.86
CA GLU A 180 -9.94 -3.02 18.04
C GLU A 180 -8.70 -2.13 18.20
N VAL A 181 -8.86 -0.80 18.31
CA VAL A 181 -7.75 0.11 18.66
C VAL A 181 -7.20 -0.24 20.04
N MET A 182 -8.04 -0.47 21.05
CA MET A 182 -7.60 -0.87 22.38
C MET A 182 -6.96 -2.27 22.40
N ALA A 183 -7.43 -3.19 21.57
CA ALA A 183 -6.82 -4.51 21.37
C ALA A 183 -5.47 -4.42 20.64
N SER A 184 -5.34 -3.49 19.68
CA SER A 184 -4.08 -3.20 19.00
C SER A 184 -3.07 -2.51 19.94
N VAL A 185 -3.56 -1.67 20.86
CA VAL A 185 -2.78 -1.10 21.96
C VAL A 185 -2.34 -2.19 22.95
N ARG A 186 -3.17 -3.21 23.20
CA ARG A 186 -2.78 -4.40 23.99
C ARG A 186 -1.72 -5.24 23.27
N ARG A 187 -1.88 -5.51 21.98
CA ARG A 187 -0.88 -6.20 21.14
C ARG A 187 0.44 -5.41 21.06
N ALA A 188 0.36 -4.09 20.95
CA ALA A 188 1.52 -3.19 21.04
C ALA A 188 2.12 -3.13 22.46
N LYS A 189 1.32 -3.31 23.52
CA LYS A 189 1.80 -3.49 24.91
C LYS A 189 2.48 -4.85 25.12
N GLU A 190 2.09 -5.88 24.40
CA GLU A 190 2.78 -7.19 24.41
C GLU A 190 4.11 -7.12 23.65
N LEU A 191 4.17 -6.39 22.52
CA LEU A 191 5.45 -5.97 21.93
C LEU A 191 6.27 -5.10 22.90
N ALA A 192 5.60 -4.34 23.78
CA ALA A 192 6.26 -3.46 24.74
C ALA A 192 7.02 -4.16 25.89
N ALA A 193 6.92 -5.48 26.00
CA ALA A 193 7.79 -6.28 26.86
C ALA A 193 9.23 -6.38 26.32
N GLN A 194 9.48 -5.94 25.08
CA GLN A 194 10.82 -5.72 24.54
C GLN A 194 11.33 -4.33 24.97
N LYS A 195 12.57 -4.29 25.48
CA LYS A 195 13.23 -3.24 26.30
C LYS A 195 13.12 -1.75 25.92
N ASP A 196 12.43 -1.35 24.84
CA ASP A 196 12.46 0.03 24.31
C ASP A 196 11.07 0.72 24.20
N TYR A 197 9.96 -0.02 24.19
CA TYR A 197 8.61 0.54 24.02
C TYR A 197 8.04 1.25 25.27
N GLY A 198 8.68 1.09 26.43
CA GLY A 198 8.27 1.75 27.68
C GLY A 198 8.43 3.27 27.65
N ASN A 199 9.37 3.80 26.84
CA ASN A 199 9.63 5.24 26.72
C ASN A 199 8.94 5.91 25.52
N LYS A 200 8.09 5.19 24.77
CA LYS A 200 7.58 5.65 23.47
C LYS A 200 6.96 7.05 23.49
N ASN A 201 6.26 7.39 24.57
CA ASN A 201 5.64 8.71 24.74
C ASN A 201 6.71 9.79 24.99
N GLU A 202 7.76 9.48 25.76
CA GLU A 202 8.89 10.38 25.99
C GLU A 202 9.66 10.61 24.69
N ARG A 203 9.90 9.54 23.91
CA ARG A 203 10.58 9.64 22.62
C ARG A 203 9.78 10.47 21.61
N ALA A 204 8.47 10.24 21.52
CA ALA A 204 7.59 11.09 20.70
C ALA A 204 7.63 12.55 21.15
N ALA A 205 7.62 12.83 22.46
CA ALA A 205 7.72 14.18 22.98
C ALA A 205 9.06 14.86 22.64
N VAL A 206 10.18 14.11 22.72
CA VAL A 206 11.50 14.61 22.30
C VAL A 206 11.49 15.00 20.81
N LEU A 207 10.99 14.13 19.94
CA LEU A 207 10.93 14.41 18.50
C LEU A 207 9.95 15.56 18.18
N ALA A 208 8.82 15.64 18.86
CA ALA A 208 7.86 16.72 18.72
C ALA A 208 8.39 18.08 19.22
N ALA A 209 9.46 18.09 20.02
CA ALA A 209 10.12 19.32 20.47
C ALA A 209 11.17 19.86 19.48
N ILE A 210 11.57 19.08 18.47
CA ILE A 210 12.56 19.48 17.47
C ILE A 210 11.89 20.32 16.37
N PRO A 211 12.19 21.62 16.22
CA PRO A 211 11.61 22.43 15.14
C PRO A 211 11.91 21.83 13.76
N GLY A 212 10.88 21.77 12.91
CA GLY A 212 10.94 21.19 11.57
C GLY A 212 10.80 19.66 11.50
N HIS A 213 10.95 18.94 12.61
CA HIS A 213 10.71 17.49 12.61
C HIS A 213 9.24 17.18 12.24
N PRO A 214 8.93 16.13 11.46
CA PRO A 214 7.55 15.82 11.06
C PRO A 214 6.56 15.71 12.25
N LEU A 215 6.96 15.04 13.34
CA LEU A 215 6.16 14.99 14.56
C LEU A 215 5.96 16.36 15.23
N HIS A 216 6.90 17.30 15.11
CA HIS A 216 6.70 18.66 15.64
C HIS A 216 5.56 19.35 14.89
N THR A 217 5.58 19.30 13.56
CA THR A 217 4.55 19.87 12.70
C THR A 217 3.18 19.24 12.98
N LEU A 218 3.07 17.90 12.92
CA LEU A 218 1.81 17.18 13.14
C LEU A 218 1.25 17.41 14.57
N THR A 219 2.11 17.46 15.59
CA THR A 219 1.68 17.73 16.97
C THR A 219 1.15 19.16 17.12
N ARG A 220 1.76 20.13 16.43
CA ARG A 220 1.29 21.52 16.44
C ARG A 220 -0.03 21.69 15.69
N GLU A 221 -0.17 21.02 14.55
CA GLU A 221 -1.42 20.95 13.79
C GLU A 221 -2.55 20.43 14.69
N ASN A 222 -2.31 19.35 15.44
CA ASN A 222 -3.25 18.83 16.44
C ASN A 222 -3.58 19.81 17.56
N ALA A 223 -2.59 20.55 18.07
CA ALA A 223 -2.82 21.55 19.12
C ALA A 223 -3.71 22.70 18.62
N VAL A 224 -3.50 23.17 17.39
CA VAL A 224 -4.33 24.23 16.80
C VAL A 224 -5.74 23.72 16.51
N LEU A 225 -5.86 22.52 15.92
CA LEU A 225 -7.16 21.91 15.65
C LEU A 225 -7.95 21.71 16.95
N SER A 226 -7.34 21.20 18.02
CA SER A 226 -7.99 21.04 19.33
C SER A 226 -8.56 22.36 19.86
N GLY A 227 -7.82 23.46 19.71
CA GLY A 227 -8.30 24.80 20.05
C GLY A 227 -9.52 25.22 19.22
N TRP A 228 -9.49 24.99 17.90
CA TRP A 228 -10.61 25.31 17.00
C TRP A 228 -11.84 24.44 17.25
N LEU A 229 -11.66 23.15 17.54
CA LEU A 229 -12.76 22.25 17.91
C LEU A 229 -13.43 22.71 19.21
N THR A 230 -12.63 23.14 20.19
CA THR A 230 -13.16 23.71 21.45
C THR A 230 -13.95 24.99 21.21
N GLU A 231 -13.41 25.92 20.41
CA GLU A 231 -14.10 27.16 20.04
C GLU A 231 -15.40 26.88 19.27
N ALA A 232 -15.37 25.92 18.34
CA ALA A 232 -16.52 25.52 17.55
C ALA A 232 -17.64 24.97 18.44
N LYS A 233 -17.32 24.06 19.37
CA LYS A 233 -18.29 23.52 20.33
C LYS A 233 -18.90 24.63 21.20
N ALA A 234 -18.07 25.57 21.69
CA ALA A 234 -18.54 26.70 22.49
C ALA A 234 -19.48 27.64 21.71
N LYS A 235 -19.18 27.94 20.44
CA LYS A 235 -20.06 28.72 19.56
C LYS A 235 -21.39 28.03 19.32
N LEU A 236 -21.36 26.72 19.07
CA LEU A 236 -22.58 25.94 18.92
C LEU A 236 -23.43 25.96 20.21
N ASP A 237 -22.81 25.85 21.39
CA ASP A 237 -23.51 25.94 22.68
C ASP A 237 -24.13 27.32 22.93
N ALA A 238 -23.51 28.38 22.41
CA ALA A 238 -24.02 29.74 22.44
C ALA A 238 -25.04 30.03 21.32
N HIS A 239 -25.34 29.06 20.46
CA HIS A 239 -26.15 29.23 19.24
C HIS A 239 -25.62 30.32 18.29
N GLU A 240 -24.29 30.44 18.21
CA GLU A 240 -23.58 31.34 17.30
C GLU A 240 -23.16 30.63 16.01
N GLU A 241 -23.14 31.36 14.90
CA GLU A 241 -22.61 30.87 13.62
C GLU A 241 -21.09 30.65 13.69
N LEU A 242 -20.62 29.53 13.14
CA LEU A 242 -19.19 29.22 13.10
C LEU A 242 -18.41 30.14 12.15
N GLY A 243 -19.06 30.67 11.11
CA GLY A 243 -18.43 31.50 10.09
C GLY A 243 -17.22 30.82 9.44
N GLU A 244 -16.11 31.53 9.33
CA GLU A 244 -14.86 31.01 8.74
C GLU A 244 -14.23 29.85 9.53
N LEU A 245 -14.57 29.69 10.83
CA LEU A 245 -14.00 28.64 11.68
C LEU A 245 -14.29 27.24 11.11
N PHE A 246 -15.48 27.03 10.54
CA PHE A 246 -15.84 25.76 9.94
C PHE A 246 -14.97 25.44 8.71
N ALA A 247 -14.73 26.43 7.85
CA ALA A 247 -13.85 26.27 6.69
C ALA A 247 -12.40 25.96 7.12
N ARG A 248 -11.92 26.60 8.20
CA ARG A 248 -10.60 26.35 8.77
C ARG A 248 -10.47 24.94 9.36
N ILE A 249 -11.48 24.46 10.10
CA ILE A 249 -11.48 23.08 10.63
C ILE A 249 -11.33 22.05 9.50
N ARG A 250 -11.96 22.28 8.35
CA ARG A 250 -11.86 21.37 7.19
C ARG A 250 -10.45 21.23 6.61
N GLU A 251 -9.53 22.14 6.93
CA GLU A 251 -8.10 22.00 6.60
C GLU A 251 -7.47 20.75 7.23
N LEU A 252 -8.12 20.14 8.24
CA LEU A 252 -7.72 18.84 8.79
C LEU A 252 -7.60 17.74 7.71
N SER A 253 -8.30 17.89 6.59
CA SER A 253 -8.17 16.97 5.44
C SER A 253 -6.74 16.86 4.94
N VAL A 254 -5.99 17.97 4.96
CA VAL A 254 -4.58 18.01 4.56
C VAL A 254 -3.71 17.34 5.62
N HIS A 255 -3.99 17.56 6.90
CA HIS A 255 -3.32 16.86 8.00
C HIS A 255 -3.52 15.34 7.91
N TYR A 256 -4.75 14.90 7.62
CA TYR A 256 -5.09 13.49 7.43
C TYR A 256 -4.41 12.89 6.20
N ALA A 257 -4.28 13.64 5.10
CA ALA A 257 -3.49 13.21 3.95
C ALA A 257 -2.01 13.02 4.32
N LYS A 258 -1.39 13.97 5.04
CA LYS A 258 0.01 13.84 5.50
C LYS A 258 0.23 12.56 6.31
N LYS A 259 -0.58 12.29 7.34
CA LYS A 259 -0.40 11.05 8.12
C LYS A 259 -0.79 9.79 7.33
N GLY A 260 -1.80 9.90 6.47
CA GLY A 260 -2.31 8.84 5.61
C GLY A 260 -1.29 8.33 4.61
N ASP A 261 -0.57 9.25 3.96
CA ASP A 261 0.39 8.91 2.92
C ASP A 261 1.80 8.66 3.50
N LEU A 262 2.20 9.40 4.54
CA LEU A 262 3.58 9.39 5.02
C LEU A 262 3.83 8.45 6.20
N LEU A 263 2.83 8.18 7.05
CA LEU A 263 3.01 7.36 8.26
C LEU A 263 2.40 5.97 8.13
N TYR A 264 1.13 5.87 7.72
CA TYR A 264 0.41 4.60 7.68
C TYR A 264 1.05 3.55 6.74
N PRO A 265 1.48 3.88 5.50
CA PRO A 265 2.04 2.90 4.58
C PRO A 265 3.39 2.39 5.08
N LEU A 266 4.20 3.26 5.69
CA LEU A 266 5.48 2.87 6.26
C LEU A 266 5.32 1.91 7.44
N LEU A 267 4.40 2.21 8.38
CA LEU A 267 4.04 1.32 9.48
C LEU A 267 3.56 -0.05 8.97
N LYS A 268 2.71 -0.07 7.95
CA LYS A 268 2.13 -1.28 7.40
C LYS A 268 3.15 -2.14 6.65
N VAL A 269 3.88 -1.54 5.71
CA VAL A 269 4.72 -2.27 4.76
C VAL A 269 6.05 -2.70 5.38
N LYS A 270 6.68 -1.81 6.16
CA LYS A 270 8.03 -2.08 6.67
C LYS A 270 8.03 -2.67 8.07
N TYR A 271 7.08 -2.25 8.91
CA TYR A 271 7.02 -2.69 10.31
C TYR A 271 5.92 -3.74 10.56
N GLU A 272 5.11 -4.06 9.55
CA GLU A 272 3.98 -5.00 9.66
C GLU A 272 2.94 -4.59 10.73
N ILE A 273 2.92 -3.30 11.10
CA ILE A 273 1.98 -2.72 12.07
C ILE A 273 0.81 -2.12 11.29
N SER A 274 -0.19 -2.95 10.97
CA SER A 274 -1.34 -2.56 10.13
C SER A 274 -2.64 -2.29 10.90
N GLY A 275 -2.79 -2.86 12.10
CA GLY A 275 -4.04 -2.78 12.88
C GLY A 275 -4.49 -1.34 13.21
N PRO A 276 -3.66 -0.55 13.93
CA PRO A 276 -4.02 0.82 14.29
C PRO A 276 -4.21 1.74 13.09
N SER A 277 -3.34 1.62 12.07
CA SER A 277 -3.34 2.49 10.90
C SER A 277 -4.55 2.26 9.99
N ASN A 278 -4.97 1.02 9.75
CA ASN A 278 -6.16 0.73 8.93
C ASN A 278 -7.44 1.30 9.56
N VAL A 279 -7.60 1.16 10.87
CA VAL A 279 -8.79 1.65 11.58
C VAL A 279 -8.80 3.18 11.63
N MET A 280 -7.66 3.79 11.94
CA MET A 280 -7.55 5.25 11.97
C MET A 280 -7.82 5.85 10.58
N TRP A 281 -7.30 5.25 9.50
CA TRP A 281 -7.54 5.71 8.13
C TRP A 281 -9.04 5.73 7.79
N THR A 282 -9.77 4.66 8.10
CA THR A 282 -11.22 4.64 7.86
C THR A 282 -11.94 5.76 8.62
N VAL A 283 -11.56 6.00 9.87
CA VAL A 283 -12.16 7.09 10.67
C VAL A 283 -11.79 8.47 10.10
N ASP A 284 -10.57 8.63 9.58
CA ASP A 284 -10.12 9.87 8.92
C ASP A 284 -10.97 10.19 7.69
N ASP A 285 -11.22 9.18 6.85
CA ASP A 285 -12.08 9.29 5.68
C ASP A 285 -13.52 9.63 6.09
N GLU A 286 -14.08 8.95 7.11
CA GLU A 286 -15.42 9.25 7.62
C GLU A 286 -15.56 10.69 8.15
N ILE A 287 -14.56 11.20 8.87
CA ILE A 287 -14.55 12.58 9.37
C ILE A 287 -14.48 13.57 8.21
N ARG A 288 -13.59 13.33 7.23
CA ARG A 288 -13.44 14.19 6.05
C ARG A 288 -14.72 14.24 5.24
N ASP A 289 -15.30 13.08 4.96
CA ASP A 289 -16.48 12.96 4.10
C ASP A 289 -17.70 13.60 4.79
N GLU A 290 -17.88 13.40 6.09
CA GLU A 290 -18.96 14.05 6.85
C GLU A 290 -18.81 15.58 6.86
N LEU A 291 -17.61 16.11 7.08
CA LEU A 291 -17.35 17.56 7.03
C LEU A 291 -17.56 18.13 5.61
N ALA A 292 -17.20 17.37 4.58
CA ALA A 292 -17.44 17.75 3.19
C ALA A 292 -18.95 17.78 2.88
N GLU A 293 -19.71 16.79 3.31
CA GLU A 293 -21.16 16.77 3.15
C GLU A 293 -21.85 17.91 3.90
N LEU A 294 -21.48 18.15 5.17
CA LEU A 294 -22.03 19.27 5.96
C LEU A 294 -21.74 20.63 5.32
N SER A 295 -20.62 20.77 4.61
CA SER A 295 -20.26 22.01 3.91
C SER A 295 -21.08 22.31 2.65
N LYS A 296 -21.80 21.32 2.11
CA LYS A 296 -22.67 21.49 0.94
C LYS A 296 -24.09 21.93 1.34
N LEU A 297 -24.41 21.91 2.62
CA LEU A 297 -25.75 22.21 3.13
C LEU A 297 -25.82 23.69 3.53
N ASP A 298 -26.70 24.45 2.89
CA ASP A 298 -26.89 25.88 3.19
C ASP A 298 -27.72 26.13 4.46
N ALA A 299 -28.46 25.12 4.94
CA ALA A 299 -29.36 25.23 6.07
C ALA A 299 -28.76 24.56 7.33
N HIS A 300 -28.35 25.38 8.30
CA HIS A 300 -27.88 24.94 9.62
C HIS A 300 -29.05 24.58 10.54
N THR A 301 -29.76 23.50 10.20
CA THR A 301 -30.86 22.96 11.01
C THR A 301 -30.36 22.30 12.31
N PRO A 302 -31.21 22.04 13.32
CA PRO A 302 -30.80 21.29 14.51
C PRO A 302 -30.17 19.93 14.20
N ALA A 303 -30.63 19.24 13.15
CA ALA A 303 -30.04 17.98 12.69
C ALA A 303 -28.65 18.17 12.07
N TRP A 304 -28.40 19.32 11.42
CA TRP A 304 -27.06 19.69 10.95
C TRP A 304 -26.12 19.93 12.14
N GLU A 305 -26.59 20.65 13.17
CA GLU A 305 -25.80 20.92 14.37
C GLU A 305 -25.44 19.63 15.12
N GLU A 306 -26.39 18.71 15.28
CA GLU A 306 -26.15 17.40 15.90
C GLU A 306 -25.07 16.60 15.15
N ARG A 307 -25.16 16.52 13.82
CA ARG A 307 -24.15 15.88 12.97
C ARG A 307 -22.80 16.56 13.07
N LEU A 308 -22.78 17.90 13.09
CA LEU A 308 -21.55 18.66 13.25
C LEU A 308 -20.89 18.36 14.60
N ARG A 309 -21.65 18.41 15.70
CA ARG A 309 -21.13 18.09 17.03
C ARG A 309 -20.55 16.68 17.10
N ALA A 310 -21.23 15.71 16.50
CA ALA A 310 -20.75 14.34 16.42
C ALA A 310 -19.41 14.24 15.66
N VAL A 311 -19.27 14.90 14.50
CA VAL A 311 -17.99 14.83 13.76
C VAL A 311 -16.86 15.61 14.44
N LEU A 312 -17.16 16.75 15.08
CA LEU A 312 -16.16 17.49 15.88
C LEU A 312 -15.68 16.66 17.09
N GLN A 313 -16.57 15.89 17.72
CA GLN A 313 -16.21 14.96 18.77
C GLN A 313 -15.28 13.85 18.27
N ARG A 314 -15.59 13.26 17.11
CA ARG A 314 -14.73 12.24 16.49
C ARG A 314 -13.36 12.77 16.08
N ALA A 315 -13.29 14.01 15.59
CA ALA A 315 -12.02 14.67 15.31
C ALA A 315 -11.16 14.86 16.58
N GLU A 316 -11.77 15.21 17.72
CA GLU A 316 -11.07 15.33 19.00
C GLU A 316 -10.55 13.97 19.50
N GLU A 317 -11.33 12.90 19.37
CA GLU A 317 -10.89 11.53 19.67
C GLU A 317 -9.73 11.10 18.77
N MET A 318 -9.74 11.52 17.50
CA MET A 318 -8.65 11.25 16.57
C MET A 318 -7.36 11.95 17.00
N ILE A 319 -7.42 13.22 17.41
CA ILE A 319 -6.27 13.94 17.98
C ILE A 319 -5.68 13.18 19.18
N TYR A 320 -6.54 12.66 20.07
CA TYR A 320 -6.08 11.87 21.21
C TYR A 320 -5.38 10.57 20.76
N LYS A 321 -5.99 9.83 19.81
CA LYS A 321 -5.42 8.59 19.26
C LYS A 321 -4.08 8.85 18.57
N GLU A 322 -3.95 9.97 17.86
CA GLU A 322 -2.70 10.34 17.23
C GLU A 322 -1.58 10.63 18.24
N ASN A 323 -1.85 11.54 19.18
CA ASN A 323 -0.84 11.98 20.15
C ASN A 323 -0.42 10.87 21.12
N ASN A 324 -1.31 9.94 21.46
CA ASN A 324 -1.07 8.94 22.51
C ASN A 324 -0.83 7.52 21.96
N ILE A 325 -1.12 7.27 20.69
CA ILE A 325 -0.98 5.94 20.07
C ILE A 325 -0.11 6.02 18.82
N LEU A 326 -0.54 6.76 17.80
CA LEU A 326 0.14 6.79 16.50
C LEU A 326 1.55 7.36 16.60
N PHE A 327 1.71 8.59 17.09
CA PHE A 327 3.02 9.26 17.14
C PHE A 327 4.01 8.52 18.04
N PRO A 328 3.62 8.01 19.23
CA PRO A 328 4.49 7.14 20.02
C PRO A 328 4.93 5.88 19.27
N ILE A 329 4.02 5.19 18.57
CA ILE A 329 4.37 4.02 17.75
C ILE A 329 5.35 4.42 16.64
N CYS A 330 5.09 5.49 15.89
CA CYS A 330 6.01 5.96 14.86
C CYS A 330 7.39 6.30 15.45
N SER A 331 7.44 6.96 16.62
CA SER A 331 8.69 7.45 17.23
C SER A 331 9.68 6.33 17.57
N VAL A 332 9.19 5.15 17.97
CA VAL A 332 10.03 4.00 18.34
C VAL A 332 10.36 3.09 17.17
N ASN A 333 9.50 3.05 16.14
CA ASN A 333 9.71 2.18 14.99
C ASN A 333 10.56 2.86 13.90
N PHE A 334 10.27 4.12 13.59
CA PHE A 334 10.89 4.82 12.47
C PHE A 334 12.34 5.21 12.78
N SER A 335 13.21 4.92 11.83
CA SER A 335 14.61 5.35 11.83
C SER A 335 14.74 6.81 11.41
N GLU A 336 15.90 7.40 11.72
CA GLU A 336 16.22 8.80 11.37
C GLU A 336 16.18 9.06 9.86
N THR A 337 16.65 8.11 9.03
CA THR A 337 16.62 8.23 7.57
C THR A 337 15.21 8.25 7.01
N GLU A 338 14.28 7.54 7.64
CA GLU A 338 12.85 7.57 7.28
C GLU A 338 12.21 8.86 7.70
N TRP A 339 12.51 9.38 8.89
CA TRP A 339 12.07 10.71 9.30
C TRP A 339 12.56 11.79 8.33
N HIS A 340 13.79 11.68 7.81
CA HIS A 340 14.29 12.58 6.76
C HIS A 340 13.54 12.41 5.43
N GLY A 341 13.09 11.19 5.10
CA GLY A 341 12.23 10.94 3.95
C GLY A 341 10.87 11.61 4.13
N ILE A 342 10.19 11.31 5.25
CA ILE A 342 8.88 11.89 5.63
C ILE A 342 8.95 13.42 5.62
N TYR A 343 10.01 14.02 6.18
CA TYR A 343 10.18 15.46 6.13
C TYR A 343 10.23 15.99 4.69
N ARG A 344 11.03 15.39 3.82
CA ARG A 344 11.16 15.85 2.42
C ARG A 344 9.85 15.70 1.66
N ASP A 345 9.18 14.57 1.80
CA ASP A 345 7.90 14.31 1.14
C ASP A 345 6.79 15.21 1.71
N SER A 346 6.87 15.59 3.00
CA SER A 346 5.91 16.52 3.61
C SER A 346 5.96 17.94 3.02
N LEU A 347 7.05 18.33 2.35
CA LEU A 347 7.18 19.64 1.71
C LEU A 347 6.29 19.78 0.47
N ASP A 348 5.82 18.67 -0.11
CA ASP A 348 4.90 18.67 -1.24
C ASP A 348 3.43 18.90 -0.81
N TYR A 349 3.16 18.90 0.50
CA TYR A 349 1.84 19.15 1.06
C TYR A 349 1.66 20.63 1.42
N ALA A 350 0.44 21.13 1.28
CA ALA A 350 0.11 22.50 1.68
C ALA A 350 0.23 22.69 3.20
N ASP A 351 0.58 23.92 3.61
CA ASP A 351 0.40 24.38 4.98
C ASP A 351 -1.09 24.29 5.36
N CYS A 352 -1.39 23.82 6.57
CA CYS A 352 -2.75 23.64 7.05
C CYS A 352 -2.85 23.93 8.55
N LEU A 353 -4.08 24.14 9.03
CA LEU A 353 -4.38 24.37 10.44
C LEU A 353 -3.60 25.57 11.02
N GLY A 354 -3.30 26.57 10.18
CA GLY A 354 -2.50 27.73 10.55
C GLY A 354 -1.04 27.42 10.93
N VAL A 355 -0.55 26.21 10.66
CA VAL A 355 0.82 25.78 10.92
C VAL A 355 1.61 25.80 9.62
N LYS A 356 2.77 26.46 9.65
CA LYS A 356 3.74 26.43 8.56
C LYS A 356 4.85 25.45 8.88
N ALA A 357 5.27 24.68 7.88
CA ALA A 357 6.41 23.79 8.04
C ALA A 357 7.68 24.59 8.31
N GLU A 358 8.40 24.23 9.38
CA GLU A 358 9.71 24.78 9.69
C GLU A 358 10.79 23.95 9.01
N VAL A 359 11.92 24.59 8.66
CA VAL A 359 13.04 23.89 8.06
C VAL A 359 13.69 22.99 9.10
N TRP A 360 13.85 21.71 8.78
CA TRP A 360 14.66 20.78 9.56
C TRP A 360 16.06 20.64 8.92
N PRO A 361 17.11 21.28 9.47
CA PRO A 361 18.41 21.38 8.81
C PRO A 361 19.03 20.02 8.47
N GLU A 362 18.88 19.04 9.36
CA GLU A 362 19.43 17.69 9.24
C GLU A 362 18.81 16.92 8.06
N ALA A 363 17.53 17.16 7.76
CA ALA A 363 16.78 16.51 6.69
C ALA A 363 16.71 17.33 5.38
N ALA A 364 17.01 18.64 5.44
CA ALA A 364 16.98 19.54 4.30
C ALA A 364 18.09 19.27 3.26
N THR A 365 19.16 18.58 3.67
CA THR A 365 20.19 18.14 2.72
C THR A 365 19.70 16.88 2.01
N PRO A 366 19.60 16.86 0.66
CA PRO A 366 19.16 15.67 -0.06
C PRO A 366 20.06 14.50 0.28
N ALA A 367 19.47 13.37 0.68
CA ALA A 367 20.22 12.12 0.77
C ALA A 367 20.93 11.87 -0.57
N ALA A 368 22.18 11.42 -0.52
CA ALA A 368 22.91 11.03 -1.72
C ALA A 368 22.02 10.06 -2.52
N ALA A 369 21.89 10.29 -3.83
CA ALA A 369 21.11 9.42 -4.71
C ALA A 369 21.52 7.97 -4.43
N ALA A 370 20.53 7.08 -4.27
CA ALA A 370 20.80 5.66 -4.05
C ALA A 370 21.80 5.19 -5.11
N PRO A 371 22.83 4.40 -4.72
CA PRO A 371 23.82 3.94 -5.66
C PRO A 371 23.09 3.22 -6.80
N ALA A 372 23.24 3.75 -8.01
CA ALA A 372 22.64 3.15 -9.19
C ALA A 372 23.07 1.70 -9.24
N SER A 373 22.11 0.78 -9.30
CA SER A 373 22.44 -0.59 -9.67
C SER A 373 22.94 -0.57 -11.12
N GLU A 374 23.87 -1.47 -11.45
CA GLU A 374 24.52 -1.47 -12.76
C GLU A 374 23.47 -1.62 -13.88
N GLY A 375 23.28 -0.59 -14.70
CA GLY A 375 22.31 -0.57 -15.79
C GLY A 375 21.02 0.23 -15.55
N GLU A 376 20.86 0.89 -14.39
CA GLU A 376 19.70 1.75 -14.10
C GLU A 376 19.95 3.24 -14.34
N ILE A 377 18.91 3.92 -14.83
CA ILE A 377 18.82 5.37 -14.94
C ILE A 377 18.18 5.91 -13.66
N VAL A 378 18.95 6.64 -12.86
CA VAL A 378 18.49 7.25 -11.61
C VAL A 378 18.10 8.72 -11.85
N MET A 379 16.88 9.07 -11.48
CA MET A 379 16.30 10.41 -11.57
C MET A 379 15.81 10.87 -10.19
N PRO A 380 15.56 12.17 -9.97
CA PRO A 380 15.07 12.67 -8.68
C PRO A 380 13.78 11.99 -8.18
N GLY A 381 12.90 11.56 -9.08
CA GLY A 381 11.63 10.91 -8.76
C GLY A 381 11.66 9.38 -8.76
N GLY A 382 12.84 8.74 -8.89
CA GLY A 382 12.96 7.27 -8.90
C GLY A 382 14.03 6.77 -9.87
N HIS A 383 14.04 5.46 -10.11
CA HIS A 383 14.98 4.79 -10.99
C HIS A 383 14.25 3.80 -11.89
N MET A 384 14.79 3.56 -13.08
CA MET A 384 14.26 2.58 -14.02
C MET A 384 15.38 2.08 -14.95
N THR A 385 15.22 0.89 -15.50
CA THR A 385 16.13 0.38 -16.54
C THR A 385 15.89 1.12 -17.86
N LEU A 386 16.87 1.07 -18.77
CA LEU A 386 16.70 1.62 -20.13
C LEU A 386 15.52 0.96 -20.86
N GLU A 387 15.30 -0.34 -20.65
CA GLU A 387 14.18 -1.09 -21.22
C GLU A 387 12.83 -0.54 -20.73
N GLN A 388 12.70 -0.31 -19.43
CA GLN A 388 11.48 0.28 -18.83
C GLN A 388 11.22 1.69 -19.34
N LEU A 389 12.25 2.54 -19.42
CA LEU A 389 12.11 3.91 -19.97
C LEU A 389 11.67 3.88 -21.44
N THR A 390 12.25 2.98 -22.23
CA THR A 390 11.91 2.81 -23.65
C THR A 390 10.46 2.35 -23.81
N ALA A 391 10.04 1.34 -23.04
CA ALA A 391 8.67 0.85 -23.06
C ALA A 391 7.66 1.93 -22.62
N LEU A 392 7.98 2.72 -21.59
CA LEU A 392 7.17 3.84 -21.13
C LEU A 392 6.94 4.85 -22.26
N LEU A 393 8.01 5.34 -22.89
CA LEU A 393 7.94 6.34 -23.97
C LEU A 393 7.19 5.83 -25.21
N ASN A 394 7.23 4.52 -25.48
CA ASN A 394 6.50 3.89 -26.58
C ASN A 394 5.02 3.61 -26.24
N THR A 395 4.66 3.55 -24.96
CA THR A 395 3.28 3.30 -24.50
C THR A 395 2.45 4.57 -24.45
N ILE A 396 3.08 5.72 -24.23
CA ILE A 396 2.40 7.03 -24.28
C ILE A 396 1.75 7.18 -25.68
N PRO A 397 0.45 7.48 -25.78
CA PRO A 397 -0.28 7.54 -27.05
C PRO A 397 0.00 8.83 -27.83
N LEU A 398 1.27 9.21 -27.93
CA LEU A 398 1.79 10.41 -28.56
C LEU A 398 3.00 10.06 -29.40
N GLU A 399 3.19 10.70 -30.55
CA GLU A 399 4.48 10.63 -31.24
C GLU A 399 5.43 11.63 -30.60
N ILE A 400 6.57 11.16 -30.11
CA ILE A 400 7.56 11.98 -29.43
C ILE A 400 8.83 12.00 -30.29
N SER A 401 9.33 13.20 -30.58
CA SER A 401 10.65 13.44 -31.17
C SER A 401 11.45 14.36 -30.26
N PHE A 402 12.73 14.07 -30.05
CA PHE A 402 13.63 14.95 -29.29
C PHE A 402 14.83 15.39 -30.14
N VAL A 403 15.07 16.69 -30.13
CA VAL A 403 16.19 17.38 -30.76
C VAL A 403 17.03 18.01 -29.66
N ASP A 404 18.34 17.76 -29.63
CA ASP A 404 19.20 18.29 -28.58
C ASP A 404 19.52 19.80 -28.73
N ALA A 405 20.30 20.32 -27.79
CA ALA A 405 20.70 21.73 -27.77
C ALA A 405 21.51 22.16 -29.02
N ASP A 406 22.19 21.20 -29.65
CA ASP A 406 23.02 21.37 -30.84
C ASP A 406 22.24 21.20 -32.15
N ASN A 407 20.91 21.02 -32.05
CA ASN A 407 19.95 20.86 -33.15
C ASN A 407 20.01 19.50 -33.87
N TYR A 408 20.55 18.46 -33.22
CA TYR A 408 20.55 17.10 -33.75
C TYR A 408 19.35 16.30 -33.26
N ASN A 409 18.73 15.54 -34.15
CA ASN A 409 17.69 14.59 -33.76
C ASN A 409 18.31 13.45 -32.95
N ARG A 410 17.89 13.24 -31.70
CA ARG A 410 18.46 12.21 -30.81
C ARG A 410 17.54 11.06 -30.54
N PHE A 411 16.23 11.28 -30.60
CA PHE A 411 15.27 10.26 -30.23
C PHE A 411 13.95 10.42 -30.96
N PHE A 412 13.36 9.28 -31.32
CA PHE A 412 11.97 9.15 -31.71
C PHE A 412 11.41 7.94 -30.95
N ASN A 413 10.25 8.06 -30.32
CA ASN A 413 9.60 6.87 -29.77
C ASN A 413 9.14 5.94 -30.91
N GLU A 414 9.05 4.64 -30.64
CA GLU A 414 8.67 3.63 -31.63
C GLU A 414 7.15 3.58 -31.84
N GLY A 415 6.70 2.78 -32.81
CA GLY A 415 5.29 2.53 -33.07
C GLY A 415 4.71 3.25 -34.30
N PRO A 416 3.38 3.15 -34.52
CA PRO A 416 2.71 3.73 -35.67
C PRO A 416 2.79 5.26 -35.65
N LYS A 417 3.49 5.84 -36.63
CA LYS A 417 3.59 7.30 -36.81
C LYS A 417 2.83 7.80 -38.05
N VAL A 418 2.08 8.87 -37.85
CA VAL A 418 1.47 9.78 -38.84
C VAL A 418 2.56 10.56 -39.56
N PHE A 419 3.61 10.99 -38.85
CA PHE A 419 4.80 11.58 -39.45
C PHE A 419 5.94 10.58 -39.44
N LYS A 420 6.28 10.04 -40.61
CA LYS A 420 7.37 9.08 -40.72
C LYS A 420 8.68 9.74 -40.27
N ARG A 421 9.33 9.12 -39.28
CA ARG A 421 10.67 9.47 -38.79
C ARG A 421 11.61 8.32 -39.15
N PRO A 422 12.33 8.41 -40.29
CA PRO A 422 13.24 7.34 -40.66
C PRO A 422 14.39 7.30 -39.65
N GLY A 423 14.80 6.10 -39.22
CA GLY A 423 15.89 5.94 -38.24
C GLY A 423 17.20 6.59 -38.70
N MET A 424 17.43 6.70 -40.01
CA MET A 424 18.59 7.43 -40.56
C MET A 424 18.61 8.93 -40.27
N ALA A 425 17.51 9.52 -39.78
CA ALA A 425 17.46 10.92 -39.35
C ALA A 425 18.08 11.14 -37.98
N ILE A 426 18.27 10.08 -37.19
CA ILE A 426 19.02 10.16 -35.92
C ILE A 426 20.43 10.69 -36.21
N ASP A 427 20.90 11.58 -35.34
CA ASP A 427 22.17 12.30 -35.42
C ASP A 427 22.32 13.18 -36.68
N ARG A 428 21.22 13.49 -37.37
CA ARG A 428 21.20 14.54 -38.40
C ARG A 428 20.70 15.85 -37.82
N ASP A 429 21.21 16.94 -38.39
CA ASP A 429 20.71 18.29 -38.16
C ASP A 429 19.21 18.34 -38.52
N VAL A 430 18.39 18.81 -37.56
CA VAL A 430 16.95 18.98 -37.70
C VAL A 430 16.57 19.82 -38.92
N PHE A 431 17.39 20.81 -39.29
CA PHE A 431 17.12 21.68 -40.44
C PHE A 431 17.13 20.90 -41.75
N SER A 432 18.04 19.94 -41.89
CA SER A 432 18.17 19.08 -43.08
C SER A 432 16.98 18.14 -43.29
N CYS A 433 16.17 17.92 -42.26
CA CYS A 433 14.97 17.08 -42.32
C CYS A 433 13.73 17.83 -42.81
N HIS A 434 13.82 19.13 -43.04
CA HIS A 434 12.70 19.98 -43.43
C HIS A 434 12.88 20.56 -44.84
N PRO A 435 11.79 20.77 -45.61
CA PRO A 435 11.88 21.44 -46.90
C PRO A 435 12.41 22.88 -46.76
N PRO A 436 13.13 23.43 -47.77
CA PRO A 436 13.72 24.76 -47.71
C PRO A 436 12.74 25.91 -47.41
N LYS A 437 11.45 25.71 -47.70
CA LYS A 437 10.39 26.67 -47.40
C LYS A 437 10.02 26.73 -45.91
N ILE A 438 10.22 25.65 -45.17
CA ILE A 438 9.81 25.48 -43.77
C ILE A 438 11.00 25.62 -42.81
N GLU A 439 12.21 25.29 -43.26
CA GLU A 439 13.44 25.39 -42.48
C GLU A 439 13.61 26.74 -41.73
N PRO A 440 13.37 27.92 -42.34
CA PRO A 440 13.52 29.20 -41.62
C PRO A 440 12.57 29.34 -40.44
N MET A 441 11.37 28.76 -40.53
CA MET A 441 10.39 28.76 -39.44
C MET A 441 10.86 27.86 -38.30
N VAL A 442 11.38 26.66 -38.60
CA VAL A 442 11.93 25.74 -37.60
C VAL A 442 13.09 26.40 -36.86
N ARG A 443 14.00 27.06 -37.58
CA ARG A 443 15.11 27.82 -37.00
C ARG A 443 14.61 28.91 -36.07
N SER A 444 13.62 29.70 -36.50
CA SER A 444 13.02 30.75 -35.66
C SER A 444 12.42 30.19 -34.37
N ILE A 445 11.71 29.06 -34.44
CA ILE A 445 11.11 28.41 -33.25
C ILE A 445 12.19 27.96 -32.28
N ILE A 446 13.22 27.25 -32.76
CA ILE A 446 14.31 26.78 -31.90
C ILE A 446 15.08 27.95 -31.30
N ASP A 447 15.30 29.03 -32.05
CA ASP A 447 15.97 30.22 -31.53
C ASP A 447 15.11 30.94 -30.48
N ASP A 448 13.78 30.98 -30.63
CA ASP A 448 12.87 31.51 -29.60
C ASP A 448 12.96 30.68 -28.31
N PHE A 449 13.00 29.36 -28.42
CA PHE A 449 13.19 28.47 -27.28
C PHE A 449 14.57 28.63 -26.65
N ARG A 450 15.64 28.68 -27.43
CA ARG A 450 17.01 28.83 -26.90
C ARG A 450 17.18 30.14 -26.11
N ASN A 451 16.53 31.21 -26.55
CA ASN A 451 16.62 32.55 -25.95
C ASN A 451 15.49 32.87 -24.96
N ASP A 452 14.78 31.86 -24.46
CA ASP A 452 13.72 32.01 -23.46
C ASP A 452 12.59 32.97 -23.85
N ARG A 453 12.34 33.14 -25.16
CA ARG A 453 11.25 33.99 -25.68
C ARG A 453 9.91 33.28 -25.69
N ARG A 454 9.94 31.94 -25.78
CA ARG A 454 8.76 31.06 -25.79
C ARG A 454 9.12 29.75 -25.11
N ASP A 455 8.12 29.09 -24.52
CA ASP A 455 8.25 27.75 -23.95
C ASP A 455 7.53 26.69 -24.80
N SER A 456 6.51 27.07 -25.58
CA SER A 456 5.80 26.16 -26.48
C SER A 456 5.24 26.84 -27.72
N VAL A 457 5.04 26.06 -28.78
CA VAL A 457 4.37 26.45 -30.03
C VAL A 457 3.43 25.33 -30.46
N PRO A 458 2.09 25.51 -30.31
CA PRO A 458 1.10 24.57 -30.83
C PRO A 458 0.78 24.85 -32.31
N VAL A 459 0.67 23.79 -33.09
CA VAL A 459 0.31 23.82 -34.52
C VAL A 459 -0.82 22.82 -34.75
N TRP A 460 -1.99 23.35 -35.09
CA TRP A 460 -3.16 22.55 -35.46
C TRP A 460 -3.10 22.19 -36.94
N MET A 461 -3.36 20.93 -37.26
CA MET A 461 -3.36 20.49 -38.65
C MET A 461 -4.34 19.36 -38.92
N GLN A 462 -4.73 19.23 -40.19
CA GLN A 462 -5.56 18.13 -40.67
C GLN A 462 -4.76 17.26 -41.63
N LYS A 463 -4.84 15.94 -41.44
CA LYS A 463 -4.20 14.97 -42.33
C LYS A 463 -5.09 13.74 -42.47
N ASN A 464 -5.34 13.32 -43.70
CA ASN A 464 -6.24 12.19 -44.01
C ASN A 464 -7.62 12.32 -43.33
N GLY A 465 -8.17 13.54 -43.25
CA GLY A 465 -9.47 13.80 -42.62
C GLY A 465 -9.48 13.80 -41.09
N ARG A 466 -8.34 13.53 -40.43
CA ARG A 466 -8.20 13.55 -38.96
C ARG A 466 -7.52 14.83 -38.48
N ILE A 467 -7.85 15.27 -37.27
CA ILE A 467 -7.28 16.46 -36.65
C ILE A 467 -6.12 16.07 -35.74
N PHE A 468 -4.99 16.74 -35.90
CA PHE A 468 -3.80 16.55 -35.09
C PHE A 468 -3.36 17.87 -34.45
N LEU A 469 -2.85 17.77 -33.23
CA LEU A 469 -2.13 18.84 -32.56
C LEU A 469 -0.65 18.46 -32.51
N VAL A 470 0.18 19.28 -33.16
CA VAL A 470 1.64 19.19 -33.07
C VAL A 470 2.13 20.27 -32.13
N THR A 471 2.74 19.90 -31.02
CA THR A 471 3.24 20.83 -30.02
C THR A 471 4.75 20.74 -29.95
N TYR A 472 5.43 21.85 -30.22
CA TYR A 472 6.86 22.01 -30.00
C TYR A 472 7.08 22.65 -28.63
N MET A 473 7.98 22.11 -27.81
CA MET A 473 8.26 22.65 -26.47
C MET A 473 9.76 22.71 -26.18
N ALA A 474 10.17 23.77 -25.47
CA ALA A 474 11.53 23.90 -24.97
C ALA A 474 11.76 22.93 -23.80
N VAL A 475 12.80 22.10 -23.89
CA VAL A 475 13.24 21.25 -22.78
C VAL A 475 14.32 22.01 -22.01
N ARG A 476 14.11 22.24 -20.71
CA ARG A 476 15.04 22.97 -19.84
C ARG A 476 15.33 22.22 -18.55
N ASP A 477 16.50 22.43 -17.98
CA ASP A 477 16.81 21.95 -16.63
C ASP A 477 16.23 22.87 -15.54
N LYS A 478 16.46 22.51 -14.26
CA LYS A 478 16.01 23.26 -13.08
C LYS A 478 16.55 24.70 -13.03
N THR A 479 17.62 25.02 -13.76
CA THR A 479 18.23 26.35 -13.86
C THR A 479 17.74 27.15 -15.07
N ARG A 480 16.70 26.66 -15.78
CA ARG A 480 16.17 27.20 -17.04
C ARG A 480 17.17 27.11 -18.21
N LYS A 481 18.25 26.33 -18.09
CA LYS A 481 19.17 26.10 -19.20
C LYS A 481 18.48 25.27 -20.29
N TYR A 482 18.53 25.73 -21.54
CA TYR A 482 18.01 25.01 -22.69
C TYR A 482 18.80 23.72 -22.96
N LEU A 483 18.11 22.59 -22.99
CA LEU A 483 18.66 21.25 -23.27
C LEU A 483 18.28 20.72 -24.66
N GLY A 484 17.22 21.27 -25.26
CA GLY A 484 16.71 20.81 -26.55
C GLY A 484 15.25 21.18 -26.78
N THR A 485 14.68 20.64 -27.84
CA THR A 485 13.28 20.79 -28.20
C THR A 485 12.62 19.42 -28.30
N VAL A 486 11.44 19.28 -27.72
CA VAL A 486 10.58 18.12 -27.95
C VAL A 486 9.45 18.51 -28.92
N GLU A 487 9.18 17.63 -29.88
CA GLU A 487 7.99 17.68 -30.72
C GLU A 487 7.06 16.55 -30.26
N ILE A 488 5.81 16.90 -30.00
CA ILE A 488 4.75 15.97 -29.63
C ILE A 488 3.65 16.04 -30.69
N VAL A 489 3.24 14.90 -31.23
CA VAL A 489 2.08 14.79 -32.13
C VAL A 489 0.99 14.01 -31.41
N GLN A 490 -0.19 14.63 -31.30
CA GLN A 490 -1.37 14.02 -30.71
C GLN A 490 -2.50 13.95 -31.73
N ASP A 491 -3.14 12.78 -31.81
CA ASP A 491 -4.40 12.61 -32.51
C ASP A 491 -5.54 13.18 -31.67
N MET A 492 -6.23 14.19 -32.18
CA MET A 492 -7.26 14.92 -31.43
C MET A 492 -8.68 14.48 -31.79
N GLU A 493 -8.84 13.40 -32.56
CA GLU A 493 -10.18 12.96 -32.98
C GLU A 493 -11.04 12.56 -31.77
N PHE A 494 -10.46 11.91 -30.76
CA PHE A 494 -11.17 11.53 -29.51
C PHE A 494 -11.78 12.75 -28.81
N ALA A 495 -11.05 13.86 -28.76
CA ALA A 495 -11.52 15.08 -28.12
C ALA A 495 -12.62 15.74 -28.94
N LYS A 496 -12.43 15.82 -30.26
CA LYS A 496 -13.43 16.36 -31.18
C LYS A 496 -14.75 15.57 -31.09
N GLU A 497 -14.70 14.24 -31.02
CA GLU A 497 -15.89 13.39 -30.86
C GLU A 497 -16.56 13.61 -29.50
N HIS A 498 -15.80 13.68 -28.41
CA HIS A 498 -16.33 13.89 -27.05
C HIS A 498 -17.07 15.23 -26.90
N PHE A 499 -16.56 16.30 -27.52
CA PHE A 499 -17.14 17.65 -27.42
C PHE A 499 -18.07 18.02 -28.59
N ALA A 500 -18.33 17.11 -29.52
CA ALA A 500 -19.30 17.34 -30.61
C ALA A 500 -20.78 17.17 -30.16
N HIS A 501 -21.01 16.80 -28.90
CA HIS A 501 -22.33 16.52 -28.33
C HIS A 501 -22.76 17.52 -27.27
#